data_AF-A0A2T2UMH7-F1
#
_entry.id   AF-A0A2T2UMH7-F1
#
_cell.length_a   1.000
_cell.length_b   1.000
_cell.length_c   1.000
_cell.angle_alpha   90.00
_cell.angle_beta   90.00
_cell.angle_gamma   90.00
#
_symmetry.space_group_name_H-M   'P 1'
#
loop_
_entity.id
_entity.type
_entity.pdbx_description
1 polymer ?
#
loop_
_entity_poly.entity_id
_entity_poly.type
_entity_poly.pdbx_seq_one_letter_code
_entity_poly.pdbx_strand_id
1 'polypeptide(L)'
;FRRLAARLSLLRAYARHREEESLSDAQAQEEVAEAFEQHTAAVDDWVYDVYDSVTARTLRRWAQQLRDDGLQGLIDRHGRRSERSYESYFGAGSELRKVALYYIADHPDCTSTELLEELAQHVDEDDLPTRRTVQRFLRKMGS
;
A
#
# COMPACT_ATOMS: atom_id res chain seq x y z
N PHE A 1 3.24 -11.49 -1.29
CA PHE A 1 4.28 -12.07 -2.17
C PHE A 1 3.82 -12.30 -3.62
N ARG A 2 2.66 -12.93 -3.88
CA ARG A 2 2.17 -13.23 -5.25
C ARG A 2 2.12 -12.02 -6.21
N ARG A 3 1.66 -10.83 -5.74
CA ARG A 3 1.69 -9.58 -6.53
C ARG A 3 3.09 -9.05 -6.85
N LEU A 4 4.02 -9.15 -5.91
CA LEU A 4 5.42 -8.76 -6.13
C LEU A 4 6.05 -9.66 -7.20
N ALA A 5 5.82 -10.97 -7.10
CA ALA A 5 6.29 -11.92 -8.09
C ALA A 5 5.69 -11.63 -9.48
N ALA A 6 4.39 -11.31 -9.56
CA ALA A 6 3.73 -10.98 -10.82
C ALA A 6 4.33 -9.72 -11.47
N ARG A 7 4.58 -8.67 -10.68
CA ARG A 7 5.26 -7.45 -11.15
C ARG A 7 6.65 -7.75 -11.71
N LEU A 8 7.43 -8.56 -11.00
CA LEU A 8 8.77 -8.95 -11.44
C LEU A 8 8.72 -9.78 -12.73
N SER A 9 7.74 -10.68 -12.86
CA SER A 9 7.52 -11.45 -14.09
C SER A 9 7.26 -10.53 -15.28
N LEU A 10 6.36 -9.56 -15.12
CA LEU A 10 6.03 -8.58 -16.16
C LEU A 10 7.22 -7.67 -16.51
N LEU A 11 7.97 -7.20 -15.51
CA LEU A 11 9.15 -6.38 -15.73
C LEU A 11 10.28 -7.16 -16.41
N ARG A 12 10.41 -8.47 -16.16
CA ARG A 12 11.34 -9.35 -16.88
C ARG A 12 10.90 -9.59 -18.32
N ALA A 13 9.61 -9.84 -18.54
CA ALA A 13 9.06 -9.97 -19.89
C ALA A 13 9.32 -8.70 -20.70
N TYR A 14 9.09 -7.52 -20.11
CA TYR A 14 9.43 -6.24 -20.70
C TYR A 14 10.92 -6.07 -20.99
N ALA A 15 11.80 -6.35 -20.02
CA ALA A 15 13.23 -6.16 -20.19
C ALA A 15 13.79 -7.05 -21.32
N ARG A 16 13.33 -8.31 -21.37
CA ARG A 16 13.69 -9.25 -22.44
C ARG A 16 13.19 -8.78 -23.81
N HIS A 17 11.91 -8.42 -23.91
CA HIS A 17 11.32 -7.93 -25.17
C HIS A 17 12.04 -6.71 -25.72
N ARG A 18 12.39 -5.76 -24.82
CA ARG A 18 13.18 -4.58 -25.18
C ARG A 18 14.54 -4.94 -25.76
N GLU A 19 15.22 -5.92 -25.16
CA GLU A 19 16.56 -6.34 -25.58
C GLU A 19 16.55 -7.13 -26.88
N GLU A 20 15.60 -8.06 -27.04
CA GLU A 20 15.45 -8.91 -28.23
C GLU A 20 15.09 -8.07 -29.47
N GLU A 21 14.17 -7.13 -29.33
CA GLU A 21 13.67 -6.29 -30.43
C GLU A 21 14.38 -4.93 -30.54
N SER A 22 15.39 -4.68 -29.70
CA SER A 22 16.14 -3.41 -29.65
C SER A 22 15.26 -2.16 -29.55
N LEU A 23 14.20 -2.24 -28.74
CA LEU A 23 13.17 -1.20 -28.62
C LEU A 23 13.54 -0.13 -27.59
N SER A 24 12.92 1.04 -27.71
CA SER A 24 12.90 1.99 -26.60
C SER A 24 12.05 1.48 -25.44
N ASP A 25 12.30 1.97 -24.23
CA ASP A 25 11.50 1.63 -23.05
C ASP A 25 10.00 1.88 -23.28
N ALA A 26 9.65 2.96 -23.98
CA ALA A 26 8.26 3.32 -24.23
C ALA A 26 7.57 2.32 -25.16
N GLN A 27 8.22 1.93 -26.26
CA GLN A 27 7.70 0.94 -27.21
C GLN A 27 7.53 -0.43 -26.56
N ALA A 28 8.58 -0.91 -25.88
CA ALA A 28 8.52 -2.22 -25.21
C ALA A 28 7.44 -2.26 -24.11
N GLN A 29 7.20 -1.16 -23.39
CA GLN A 29 6.12 -1.07 -22.41
C GLN A 29 4.73 -1.11 -23.06
N GLU A 30 4.57 -0.52 -24.24
CA GLU A 30 3.30 -0.51 -24.97
C GLU A 30 2.99 -1.89 -25.54
N GLU A 31 3.95 -2.50 -26.23
CA GLU A 31 3.79 -3.83 -26.83
C GLU A 31 3.56 -4.92 -25.79
N VAL A 32 4.26 -4.87 -24.64
CA VAL A 32 4.06 -5.87 -23.57
C VAL A 32 2.74 -5.67 -22.84
N ALA A 33 2.27 -4.43 -22.70
CA ALA A 33 0.94 -4.17 -22.15
C ALA A 33 -0.17 -4.67 -23.07
N GLU A 34 -0.02 -4.45 -24.38
CA GLU A 34 -0.93 -4.99 -25.39
C GLU A 34 -0.92 -6.52 -25.40
N ALA A 35 0.25 -7.14 -25.40
CA ALA A 35 0.39 -8.59 -25.31
C ALA A 35 -0.21 -9.15 -24.01
N PHE A 36 -0.12 -8.41 -22.90
CA PHE A 36 -0.73 -8.84 -21.64
C PHE A 36 -2.26 -8.82 -21.73
N GLU A 37 -2.85 -7.75 -22.27
CA GLU A 37 -4.29 -7.66 -22.50
C GLU A 37 -4.80 -8.79 -23.42
N GLN A 38 -3.98 -9.20 -24.39
CA GLN A 38 -4.29 -10.29 -25.32
C GLN A 38 -3.94 -11.70 -24.78
N HIS A 39 -3.44 -11.81 -23.55
CA HIS A 39 -2.97 -13.07 -22.96
C HIS A 39 -1.85 -13.76 -23.77
N THR A 40 -1.04 -12.98 -24.48
CA THR A 40 0.10 -13.45 -25.28
C THR A 40 1.45 -12.98 -24.74
N ALA A 41 1.47 -12.14 -23.71
CA ALA A 41 2.69 -11.73 -23.04
C ALA A 41 3.47 -12.95 -22.53
N ALA A 42 4.80 -12.88 -22.63
CA ALA A 42 5.67 -13.99 -22.26
C ALA A 42 5.90 -14.06 -20.74
N VAL A 43 4.82 -14.35 -20.01
CA VAL A 43 4.73 -14.57 -18.56
C VAL A 43 3.97 -15.87 -18.28
N ASP A 44 4.10 -16.42 -17.08
CA ASP A 44 3.33 -17.60 -16.68
C ASP A 44 1.82 -17.28 -16.51
N ASP A 45 0.95 -18.26 -16.77
CA ASP A 45 -0.52 -18.10 -16.71
C ASP A 45 -1.03 -17.54 -15.38
N TRP A 46 -0.42 -17.92 -14.26
CA TRP A 46 -0.83 -17.47 -12.93
C TRP A 46 -0.72 -15.95 -12.74
N VAL A 47 0.04 -15.25 -13.60
CA VAL A 47 0.16 -13.79 -13.57
C VAL A 47 -1.16 -13.13 -13.98
N TYR A 48 -1.92 -13.73 -14.91
CA TYR A 48 -3.24 -13.27 -15.30
C TYR A 48 -4.26 -13.42 -14.16
N ASP A 49 -4.10 -14.40 -13.26
CA ASP A 49 -4.92 -14.51 -12.03
C ASP A 49 -4.70 -13.35 -11.04
N VAL A 50 -3.60 -12.61 -11.18
CA VAL A 50 -3.18 -11.57 -10.23
C VAL A 50 -3.55 -10.18 -10.70
N TYR A 51 -3.52 -9.93 -12.01
CA TYR A 51 -3.87 -8.66 -12.63
C TYR A 51 -4.79 -8.91 -13.82
N ASP A 52 -5.99 -8.34 -13.75
CA ASP A 52 -6.94 -8.38 -14.87
C ASP A 52 -6.49 -7.51 -16.05
N SER A 53 -5.72 -6.45 -15.79
CA SER A 53 -5.14 -5.60 -16.83
C SER A 53 -3.86 -4.91 -16.36
N VAL A 54 -2.95 -4.65 -17.30
CA VAL A 54 -1.70 -3.93 -17.07
C VAL A 54 -1.43 -2.99 -18.24
N THR A 55 -1.41 -1.68 -17.96
CA THR A 55 -1.13 -0.65 -18.97
C THR A 55 0.37 -0.37 -19.10
N ALA A 56 0.79 0.21 -20.22
CA ALA A 56 2.15 0.73 -20.41
C ALA A 56 2.55 1.74 -19.32
N ARG A 57 1.61 2.59 -18.90
CA ARG A 57 1.82 3.53 -17.77
C ARG A 57 2.10 2.80 -16.46
N THR A 58 1.41 1.69 -16.21
CA THR A 58 1.64 0.85 -15.04
C THR A 58 3.04 0.23 -15.07
N LEU A 59 3.45 -0.34 -16.20
CA LEU A 59 4.79 -0.90 -16.40
C LEU A 59 5.88 0.17 -16.21
N ARG A 60 5.70 1.35 -16.80
CA ARG A 60 6.63 2.48 -16.62
C ARG A 60 6.80 2.87 -15.16
N ARG A 61 5.70 2.97 -14.43
CA ARG A 61 5.71 3.29 -12.99
C ARG A 61 6.47 2.23 -12.21
N TRP A 62 6.21 0.95 -12.45
CA TRP A 62 6.90 -0.14 -11.75
C TRP A 62 8.39 -0.20 -12.10
N ALA A 63 8.75 -0.02 -13.37
CA ALA A 63 10.15 0.04 -13.79
C ALA A 63 10.90 1.19 -13.10
N GLN A 64 10.26 2.37 -13.00
CA GLN A 64 10.82 3.50 -12.27
C GLN A 64 10.98 3.21 -10.78
N GLN A 65 9.96 2.65 -10.12
CA GLN A 65 10.01 2.25 -8.71
C GLN A 65 11.13 1.24 -8.43
N LEU A 66 11.33 0.27 -9.33
CA LEU A 66 12.41 -0.70 -9.20
C LEU A 66 13.80 -0.04 -9.33
N ARG A 67 13.94 0.96 -10.20
CA ARG A 67 15.20 1.71 -10.36
C ARG A 67 15.52 2.59 -9.16
N ASP A 68 14.51 3.28 -8.63
CA ASP A 68 14.69 4.26 -7.56
C ASP A 68 14.84 3.60 -6.18
N ASP A 69 13.98 2.62 -5.89
CA ASP A 69 13.81 2.05 -4.54
C ASP A 69 14.18 0.54 -4.49
N GLY A 70 14.69 -0.03 -5.59
CA GLY A 70 14.95 -1.46 -5.68
C GLY A 70 13.67 -2.31 -5.53
N LEU A 71 13.83 -3.53 -5.01
CA LEU A 71 12.68 -4.44 -4.80
C LEU A 71 11.64 -3.87 -3.82
N GLN A 72 12.06 -3.00 -2.89
CA GLN A 72 11.14 -2.37 -1.93
C GLN A 72 10.13 -1.45 -2.62
N GLY A 73 10.51 -0.78 -3.71
CA GLY A 73 9.62 0.07 -4.51
C GLY A 73 8.46 -0.66 -5.15
N LEU A 74 8.63 -1.96 -5.44
CA LEU A 74 7.63 -2.81 -6.07
C LEU A 74 6.66 -3.46 -5.09
N ILE A 75 6.94 -3.39 -3.79
CA ILE A 75 6.04 -3.89 -2.77
C ILE A 75 4.81 -2.99 -2.73
N ASP A 76 3.62 -3.61 -2.70
CA ASP A 76 2.39 -2.87 -2.47
C ASP A 76 2.47 -2.09 -1.16
N ARG A 77 2.62 -0.77 -1.25
CA ARG A 77 2.40 0.13 -0.10
C ARG A 77 0.95 0.10 0.40
N HIS A 78 0.07 -0.64 -0.27
CA HIS A 78 -1.27 -0.96 0.19
C HIS A 78 -1.30 -1.70 1.55
N GLY A 79 -0.17 -2.20 2.06
CA GLY A 79 -0.05 -2.62 3.47
C GLY A 79 0.23 -1.49 4.47
N ARG A 80 0.71 -0.31 4.05
CA ARG A 80 1.03 0.81 4.97
C ARG A 80 -0.03 1.91 5.04
N ARG A 81 -0.91 2.04 4.04
CA ARG A 81 -1.95 3.10 4.05
C ARG A 81 -3.39 2.59 4.14
N SER A 82 -3.68 1.34 3.79
CA SER A 82 -5.04 0.77 3.96
C SER A 82 -5.20 -0.24 5.09
N GLU A 83 -4.13 -0.61 5.80
CA GLU A 83 -4.24 -1.50 6.97
C GLU A 83 -4.18 -0.81 8.32
N ARG A 84 -4.03 0.52 8.38
CA ARG A 84 -4.35 1.23 9.62
C ARG A 84 -5.84 1.51 9.71
N SER A 85 -6.60 0.42 9.78
CA SER A 85 -8.02 0.43 10.05
C SER A 85 -8.25 0.96 11.46
N TYR A 86 -9.48 1.41 11.75
CA TYR A 86 -9.89 1.70 13.12
C TYR A 86 -9.53 0.55 14.09
N GLU A 87 -9.59 -0.70 13.62
CA GLU A 87 -9.25 -1.89 14.41
C GLU A 87 -7.76 -1.98 14.74
N SER A 88 -6.85 -1.51 13.88
CA SER A 88 -5.42 -1.49 14.21
C SER A 88 -5.11 -0.54 15.38
N TYR A 89 -5.77 0.63 15.42
CA TYR A 89 -5.56 1.64 16.46
C TYR A 89 -6.35 1.38 17.73
N PHE A 90 -7.57 0.86 17.59
CA PHE A 90 -8.55 0.81 18.67
C PHE A 90 -9.26 -0.54 18.78
N GLY A 91 -8.76 -1.56 18.10
CA GLY A 91 -9.28 -2.92 18.18
C GLY A 91 -8.96 -3.62 19.50
N ALA A 92 -9.49 -4.83 19.63
CA ALA A 92 -9.21 -5.66 20.79
C ALA A 92 -7.71 -5.99 20.87
N GLY A 93 -7.06 -5.63 21.98
CA GLY A 93 -5.63 -5.87 22.19
C GLY A 93 -4.69 -4.78 21.68
N SER A 94 -5.20 -3.69 21.08
CA SER A 94 -4.34 -2.57 20.67
C SER A 94 -3.81 -1.80 21.88
N GLU A 95 -2.50 -1.56 21.94
CA GLU A 95 -1.87 -0.77 23.01
C GLU A 95 -2.34 0.69 22.98
N LEU A 96 -2.50 1.27 21.78
CA LEU A 96 -3.05 2.62 21.62
C LEU A 96 -4.46 2.75 22.19
N ARG A 97 -5.27 1.68 22.11
CA ARG A 97 -6.59 1.64 22.77
C ARG A 97 -6.45 1.74 24.28
N LYS A 98 -5.49 1.03 24.88
CA LYS A 98 -5.29 1.06 26.34
C LYS A 98 -4.89 2.46 26.77
N VAL A 99 -3.89 3.06 26.12
CA VAL A 99 -3.46 4.44 26.36
C VAL A 99 -4.64 5.41 26.27
N ALA A 100 -5.42 5.33 25.19
CA ALA A 100 -6.59 6.18 25.00
C ALA A 100 -7.65 6.01 26.10
N LEU A 101 -7.93 4.77 26.53
CA LEU A 101 -8.89 4.49 27.58
C LEU A 101 -8.42 4.99 28.95
N TYR A 102 -7.13 4.84 29.28
CA TYR A 102 -6.56 5.39 30.51
C TYR A 102 -6.63 6.91 30.52
N TYR A 103 -6.29 7.56 29.41
CA TYR A 103 -6.37 9.00 29.29
C TYR A 103 -7.80 9.53 29.45
N ILE A 104 -8.77 8.89 28.78
CA ILE A 104 -10.20 9.24 28.90
C ILE A 104 -10.73 9.03 30.33
N ALA A 105 -10.27 7.99 31.03
CA ALA A 105 -10.69 7.75 32.41
C ALA A 105 -10.26 8.87 33.36
N ASP A 106 -9.10 9.48 33.11
CA ASP A 106 -8.58 10.62 33.88
C ASP A 106 -9.10 11.97 33.35
N HIS A 107 -9.47 12.02 32.06
CA HIS A 107 -9.96 13.21 31.34
C HIS A 107 -11.23 12.90 30.54
N PRO A 108 -12.40 12.76 31.19
CA PRO A 108 -13.63 12.29 30.54
C PRO A 108 -14.16 13.23 29.45
N ASP A 109 -13.87 14.53 29.56
CA ASP A 109 -14.31 15.57 28.62
C ASP A 109 -13.24 15.91 27.55
N CYS A 110 -12.20 15.08 27.40
CA CYS A 110 -11.13 15.38 26.46
C CYS A 110 -11.62 15.47 25.01
N THR A 111 -11.03 16.43 24.29
CA THR A 111 -11.28 16.63 22.88
C THR A 111 -10.46 15.65 22.05
N SER A 112 -10.87 15.45 20.79
CA SER A 112 -10.08 14.67 19.83
C SER A 112 -8.68 15.23 19.56
N THR A 113 -8.43 16.49 19.90
CA THR A 113 -7.12 17.12 19.73
C THR A 113 -6.22 16.72 20.89
N GLU A 114 -6.69 16.89 22.13
CA GLU A 114 -5.94 16.52 23.34
C GLU A 114 -5.62 15.03 23.36
N LEU A 115 -6.59 14.17 23.02
CA LEU A 115 -6.34 12.74 22.92
C LEU A 115 -5.33 12.40 21.79
N LEU A 116 -5.33 13.14 20.68
CA LEU A 116 -4.37 12.89 19.59
C LEU A 116 -2.95 13.31 20.00
N GLU A 117 -2.82 14.44 20.71
CA GLU A 117 -1.56 14.92 21.28
C GLU A 117 -1.01 13.93 22.31
N GLU A 118 -1.86 13.36 23.16
CA GLU A 118 -1.44 12.29 24.07
C GLU A 118 -0.93 11.07 23.29
N LEU A 119 -1.70 10.55 22.33
CA LEU A 119 -1.29 9.37 21.57
C LEU A 119 0.04 9.58 20.82
N ALA A 120 0.33 10.81 20.38
CA ALA A 120 1.59 11.16 19.72
C ALA A 120 2.82 11.06 20.62
N GLN A 121 2.66 10.97 21.95
CA GLN A 121 3.76 10.72 22.88
C GLN A 121 4.14 9.23 22.94
N HIS A 122 3.28 8.33 22.44
CA HIS A 122 3.44 6.87 22.60
C HIS A 122 3.72 6.13 21.29
N VAL A 123 3.63 6.80 20.14
CA VAL A 123 3.90 6.22 18.81
C VAL A 123 4.60 7.22 17.89
N ASP A 124 5.29 6.71 16.88
CA ASP A 124 5.88 7.53 15.81
C ASP A 124 4.77 8.25 15.00
N GLU A 125 5.12 9.40 14.39
CA GLU A 125 4.20 10.18 13.55
C GLU A 125 3.58 9.32 12.45
N ASP A 126 4.39 8.43 11.86
CA ASP A 126 3.92 7.51 10.85
C ASP A 126 2.79 6.65 11.40
N ASP A 127 2.84 6.18 12.65
CA ASP A 127 1.90 5.28 13.35
C ASP A 127 0.77 5.99 14.11
N LEU A 128 0.65 7.31 13.98
CA LEU A 128 -0.38 8.08 14.63
C LEU A 128 -1.74 7.96 13.90
N PRO A 129 -2.86 7.71 14.60
CA PRO A 129 -4.19 7.76 13.99
C PRO A 129 -4.55 9.16 13.52
N THR A 130 -5.34 9.26 12.45
CA THR A 130 -5.86 10.56 12.03
C THR A 130 -6.84 11.12 13.07
N ARG A 131 -6.95 12.45 13.15
CA ARG A 131 -7.95 13.13 14.00
C ARG A 131 -9.37 12.60 13.78
N ARG A 132 -9.75 12.27 12.54
CA ARG A 132 -11.05 11.68 12.21
C ARG A 132 -11.25 10.30 12.85
N THR A 133 -10.19 9.49 12.90
CA THR A 133 -10.20 8.18 13.57
C THR A 133 -10.37 8.33 15.08
N VAL A 134 -9.66 9.28 15.70
CA VAL A 134 -9.78 9.59 17.13
C VAL A 134 -11.17 10.12 17.47
N GLN A 135 -11.73 11.02 16.66
CA GLN A 135 -13.12 11.49 16.82
C GLN A 135 -14.14 10.34 16.75
N ARG A 136 -13.94 9.39 15.82
CA ARG A 136 -14.78 8.20 15.72
C ARG A 136 -14.65 7.31 16.97
N PHE A 137 -13.47 7.22 17.55
CA PHE A 137 -13.23 6.47 18.80
C PHE A 137 -13.99 7.11 19.97
N LEU A 138 -13.82 8.41 20.21
CA LEU A 138 -14.53 9.13 21.27
C LEU A 138 -16.05 9.02 21.15
N ARG A 139 -16.60 9.16 19.93
CA ARG A 139 -18.04 8.99 19.68
C ARG A 139 -18.57 7.60 20.06
N LYS A 140 -17.74 6.55 19.94
CA LYS A 140 -18.11 5.18 20.32
C LYS A 140 -18.03 4.96 21.83
N MET A 141 -17.23 5.73 22.55
CA MET A 141 -17.04 5.62 24.00
C MET A 141 -18.07 6.42 24.80
N GLY A 142 -18.63 7.49 24.23
CA GLY A 142 -19.66 8.33 24.85
C GLY A 142 -21.11 7.90 24.60
N SER A 143 -21.35 6.66 24.15
CA SER A 143 -22.69 6.02 24.16
C SER A 143 -22.79 5.07 25.34
#